data_AF-A0A7C4YA70-F1
#
_entry.id   AF-A0A7C4YA70-F1
#
_cell.length_a   1.000
_cell.length_b   1.000
_cell.length_c   1.000
_cell.angle_alpha   90.00
_cell.angle_beta   90.00
_cell.angle_gamma   90.00
#
_symmetry.space_group_name_H-M   'P 1'
#
loop_
_entity.id
_entity.type
_entity.pdbx_description
1 polymer ?
#
loop_
_entity_poly.entity_id
_entity_poly.type
_entity_poly.pdbx_seq_one_letter_code
_entity_poly.pdbx_strand_id
1 'polypeptide(L)' 'MTPEYINPVAWNQAVGLARHSCARIFRDGGTPSDALAAFGLAVPDVAALDWSRAVGMIAEHLCRPPARRAA' A
#
# COMPACT_ATOMS: atom_id res chain seq x y z
N MET A 1 12.05 6.79 1.99
CA MET A 1 12.54 5.96 3.10
C MET A 1 12.12 4.53 2.85
N THR A 2 13.05 3.59 2.84
CA THR A 2 12.82 2.14 2.74
C THR A 2 12.80 1.55 4.16
N PRO A 3 11.83 0.70 4.55
CA PRO A 3 11.87 0.01 5.84
C PRO A 3 13.09 -0.90 5.96
N GLU A 4 13.74 -0.95 7.12
CA GLU A 4 15.01 -1.67 7.33
C GLU A 4 14.91 -3.20 7.11
N TYR A 5 13.70 -3.76 7.27
CA TYR A 5 13.44 -5.19 7.14
C TYR A 5 12.94 -5.61 5.74
N ILE A 6 12.88 -4.68 4.78
CA ILE A 6 12.41 -4.94 3.41
C ILE A 6 13.56 -4.79 2.44
N ASN A 7 13.70 -5.75 1.51
CA ASN A 7 14.65 -5.63 0.41
C ASN A 7 14.42 -4.32 -0.37
N PRO A 8 15.44 -3.44 -0.52
CA PRO A 8 15.25 -2.13 -1.16
C PRO A 8 14.73 -2.19 -2.60
N VAL A 9 15.09 -3.22 -3.35
CA VAL A 9 14.59 -3.42 -4.72
C VAL A 9 13.10 -3.76 -4.72
N ALA A 10 12.70 -4.70 -3.85
CA ALA A 10 11.29 -5.07 -3.69
C ALA A 10 10.46 -3.87 -3.23
N TRP A 11 10.98 -3.05 -2.30
CA TRP A 11 10.33 -1.83 -1.85
C TRP A 11 10.09 -0.83 -2.98
N ASN A 12 11.13 -0.53 -3.78
CA ASN A 12 10.99 0.43 -4.88
C ASN A 12 9.97 -0.02 -5.92
N GLN A 13 9.94 -1.32 -6.24
CA GLN A 13 8.94 -1.90 -7.13
C GLN A 13 7.53 -1.78 -6.54
N ALA A 14 7.38 -2.13 -5.26
CA ALA A 14 6.10 -2.06 -4.54
C ALA A 14 5.57 -0.62 -4.44
N VAL A 15 6.43 0.36 -4.16
CA VAL A 15 6.06 1.79 -4.16
C VAL A 15 5.62 2.25 -5.54
N GLY A 16 6.30 1.82 -6.61
CA GLY A 16 5.89 2.14 -7.99
C GLY A 16 4.48 1.63 -8.30
N LEU A 17 4.21 0.36 -7.98
CA LEU A 17 2.91 -0.25 -8.17
C LEU A 17 1.81 0.40 -7.32
N ALA A 18 2.11 0.66 -6.03
CA ALA A 18 1.19 1.34 -5.12
C ALA A 18 0.83 2.74 -5.63
N ARG A 19 1.82 3.53 -6.08
CA ARG A 19 1.58 4.86 -6.66
C ARG A 19 0.72 4.81 -7.91
N HIS A 20 1.01 3.91 -8.84
CA HIS A 20 0.21 3.75 -10.06
C HIS A 20 -1.24 3.40 -9.75
N SER A 21 -1.46 2.53 -8.76
CA SER A 21 -2.80 2.12 -8.33
C SER A 21 -3.55 3.27 -7.65
N CYS A 22 -2.93 3.94 -6.67
CA CYS A 22 -3.51 5.12 -6.02
C CYS A 22 -3.82 6.24 -7.03
N ALA A 23 -2.95 6.49 -8.01
CA ALA A 23 -3.17 7.50 -9.05
C ALA A 23 -4.34 7.17 -9.97
N ARG A 24 -4.67 5.88 -10.17
CA ARG A 24 -5.88 5.49 -10.90
C ARG A 24 -7.12 5.83 -10.08
N ILE A 25 -7.17 5.36 -8.83
CA ILE A 25 -8.29 5.57 -7.91
C ILE A 25 -8.56 7.06 -7.69
N PHE A 26 -7.51 7.88 -7.51
CA PHE A 26 -7.63 9.33 -7.39
C PHE A 26 -8.28 9.97 -8.63
N ARG A 27 -7.84 9.57 -9.84
CA ARG A 27 -8.41 10.08 -11.10
C ARG A 27 -9.87 9.68 -11.29
N ASP A 28 -10.25 8.52 -10.77
CA ASP A 28 -11.62 8.02 -10.79
C ASP A 28 -12.48 8.68 -9.68
N GLY A 29 -11.92 9.61 -8.89
CA GLY A 29 -12.62 10.36 -7.83
C GLY A 29 -12.66 9.67 -6.47
N GLY A 30 -11.90 8.58 -6.30
CA GLY A 30 -11.81 7.83 -5.04
C GLY A 30 -10.90 8.49 -4.00
N THR A 31 -10.90 7.89 -2.82
CA THR A 31 -10.16 8.35 -1.63
C THR A 31 -8.99 7.42 -1.29
N PRO A 32 -8.05 7.87 -0.42
CA PRO A 32 -7.01 6.97 0.10
C PRO A 32 -7.58 5.71 0.78
N SER A 33 -8.74 5.80 1.42
CA SER A 33 -9.43 4.68 2.05
C SER A 33 -9.89 3.64 1.01
N ASP A 34 -10.40 4.10 -0.14
CA ASP A 34 -10.78 3.21 -1.24
C ASP A 34 -9.57 2.49 -1.81
N ALA A 35 -8.42 3.16 -1.86
CA ALA A 35 -7.17 2.54 -2.25
C ALA A 35 -6.75 1.44 -1.27
N LEU A 36 -6.79 1.67 0.04
CA LEU A 36 -6.51 0.62 1.02
C LEU A 36 -7.48 -0.56 0.88
N ALA A 37 -8.77 -0.29 0.72
CA ALA A 37 -9.81 -1.30 0.55
C ALA A 37 -9.57 -2.17 -0.71
N ALA A 38 -9.10 -1.59 -1.82
CA ALA A 38 -8.78 -2.32 -3.04
C ALA A 38 -7.63 -3.34 -2.87
N PHE A 39 -6.77 -3.14 -1.87
CA PHE A 39 -5.71 -4.09 -1.50
C PHE A 39 -6.09 -4.96 -0.28
N GLY A 40 -7.36 -4.92 0.15
CA GLY A 40 -7.84 -5.68 1.31
C GLY A 40 -7.24 -5.21 2.64
N LEU A 41 -6.74 -3.98 2.70
CA LEU A 41 -6.17 -3.39 3.91
C LEU A 41 -7.26 -2.70 4.74
N ALA A 42 -7.17 -2.86 6.06
CA ALA A 42 -8.00 -2.12 6.98
C ALA A 42 -7.70 -0.62 6.86
N VAL A 43 -8.76 0.19 6.78
CA VAL A 43 -8.65 1.66 6.83
C VAL A 43 -8.34 2.03 8.28
N PRO A 44 -7.18 2.63 8.56
CA PRO A 44 -6.84 3.02 9.92
C PRO A 44 -7.77 4.16 10.36
N ASP A 45 -8.22 4.11 11.61
CA ASP A 45 -8.99 5.17 12.26
C ASP A 45 -8.08 6.34 12.65
N VAL A 46 -7.41 6.92 11.66
CA VAL A 46 -6.52 8.06 11.82
C VAL A 46 -7.07 9.22 11.00
N ALA A 47 -7.25 10.36 11.67
CA ALA A 47 -7.78 11.58 11.07
C ALA A 47 -6.92 12.14 9.90
N ALA A 48 -5.70 11.60 9.69
CA ALA A 48 -4.74 12.06 8.70
C ALA A 48 -4.32 10.96 7.71
N LEU A 49 -5.28 10.14 7.23
CA LEU A 49 -4.99 9.26 6.10
C LEU A 49 -4.91 10.08 4.80
N ASP A 50 -3.69 10.23 4.28
CA ASP A 50 -3.41 10.84 3.00
C ASP A 50 -2.88 9.83 1.97
N TRP A 51 -2.71 10.27 0.74
CA TRP A 51 -2.20 9.44 -0.36
C TRP A 51 -0.79 8.91 -0.13
N SER A 52 0.08 9.69 0.51
CA SER A 52 1.46 9.27 0.79
C SER A 52 1.46 8.09 1.78
N ARG A 53 0.63 8.20 2.82
CA ARG A 53 0.45 7.15 3.82
C ARG A 53 -0.18 5.89 3.24
N ALA A 54 -1.22 6.04 2.40
CA ALA A 54 -1.83 4.91 1.71
C ALA A 54 -0.82 4.17 0.80
N VAL A 55 -0.02 4.89 0.02
CA VAL A 55 1.05 4.30 -0.80
C VAL A 55 2.04 3.52 0.05
N GLY A 56 2.47 4.08 1.19
CA GLY A 56 3.39 3.41 2.10
C GLY A 56 2.83 2.10 2.67
N MET A 57 1.58 2.13 3.12
CA MET A 57 0.89 0.93 3.66
C MET A 57 0.70 -0.16 2.61
N ILE A 58 0.31 0.21 1.39
CA ILE A 58 0.17 -0.73 0.27
C ILE A 58 1.53 -1.30 -0.11
N ALA A 59 2.56 -0.47 -0.22
CA ALA A 59 3.91 -0.93 -0.56
C ALA A 59 4.44 -1.93 0.48
N GLU A 60 4.22 -1.65 1.77
CA GLU A 60 4.60 -2.57 2.84
C GLU A 60 3.84 -3.90 2.73
N HIS A 61 2.52 -3.85 2.47
CA HIS A 61 1.69 -5.03 2.28
C HIS A 61 2.18 -5.91 1.12
N LEU A 62 2.52 -5.29 -0.01
CA LEU A 62 3.02 -5.98 -1.20
C LEU A 62 4.38 -6.66 -0.98
N CYS A 63 5.18 -6.14 -0.05
CA CYS A 63 6.47 -6.73 0.32
C CYS A 63 6.36 -7.85 1.35
N ARG A 64 5.19 -8.06 1.97
CA ARG A 64 5.03 -9.16 2.93
C ARG A 64 5.03 -10.50 2.20
N PRO A 65 5.76 -11.51 2.72
CA PRO A 65 5.67 -12.85 2.18
C PRO A 65 4.22 -13.36 2.32
N PRO A 66 3.72 -14.14 1.34
CA PRO A 66 2.39 -14.73 1.45
C PRO A 66 2.31 -15.56 2.73
N ALA A 67 1.24 -15.38 3.50
CA ALA A 67 1.01 -16.15 4.72
C ALA A 67 1.12 -17.64 4.37
N ARG A 68 2.11 -18.31 4.97
CA ARG A 68 2.34 -19.74 4.75
C ARG A 68 1.05 -20.46 5.14
N ARG A 69 0.34 -21.04 4.16
CA ARG A 69 -0.82 -21.89 4.45
C ARG A 69 -0.33 -23.01 5.36
N ALA A 70 -0.81 -23.04 6.60
CA ALA A 70 -0.66 -24.21 7.44
C ALA A 70 -1.38 -25.36 6.72
N ALA A 71 -0.62 -26.39 6.40
CA ALA A 71 -1.09 -27.63 5.79
C ALA A 71 -1.52 -28.61 6.87
#